data_AF-A0A7S0QC61-F1
#
_entry.id   AF-A0A7S0QC61-F1
#
_cell.length_a   1.000
_cell.length_b   1.000
_cell.length_c   1.000
_cell.angle_alpha   90.00
_cell.angle_beta   90.00
_cell.angle_gamma   90.00
#
_symmetry.space_group_name_H-M   'P 1'
#
loop_
_entity.id
_entity.type
_entity.pdbx_description
1 polymer ?
#
loop_
_entity_poly.entity_id
_entity_poly.type
_entity_poly.pdbx_seq_one_letter_code
_entity_poly.pdbx_strand_id
1 'polypeptide(L)'
;GCSGSADRESIVEFVCGSEAVGTISGGEVSGATCQYYFKVPTKYACSSAASNAGGAGDTGGWVFFGLFVGGMALYFAIGCAINHHKSQGEGTWREWTPHFAFWAGLPLLVKDGCVYFAGMVKACFQKITGNSETSYEEVE
;
A
#
# COMPACT_ATOMS: atom_id res chain seq x y z
N GLY A 1 28.13 -21.01 -18.99
CA GLY A 1 26.81 -21.57 -18.64
C GLY A 1 26.86 -22.07 -17.22
N CYS A 2 25.89 -21.71 -16.40
CA CYS A 2 25.82 -22.04 -14.98
C CYS A 2 25.86 -23.54 -14.72
N SER A 3 26.90 -24.04 -14.04
CA SER A 3 26.99 -25.42 -13.55
C SER A 3 26.15 -25.54 -12.27
N GLY A 4 25.41 -26.65 -12.13
CA GLY A 4 24.24 -26.84 -11.25
C GLY A 4 24.41 -26.79 -9.73
N SER A 5 25.28 -25.93 -9.20
CA SER A 5 25.41 -25.64 -7.76
C SER A 5 25.51 -24.14 -7.43
N ALA A 6 25.40 -23.26 -8.43
CA ALA A 6 25.44 -21.81 -8.25
C ALA A 6 24.05 -21.20 -8.46
N ASP A 7 23.55 -20.48 -7.45
CA ASP A 7 22.31 -19.72 -7.54
C ASP A 7 22.44 -18.61 -8.59
N ARG A 8 21.42 -18.47 -9.45
CA ARG A 8 21.38 -17.39 -10.45
C ARG A 8 20.92 -16.11 -9.77
N GLU A 9 21.72 -15.07 -9.84
CA GLU A 9 21.43 -13.77 -9.25
C GLU A 9 21.34 -12.71 -10.35
N SER A 10 20.31 -11.86 -10.29
CA SER A 10 20.13 -10.75 -11.22
C SER A 10 20.05 -9.43 -10.46
N ILE A 11 21.01 -8.55 -10.71
CA ILE A 11 21.12 -7.22 -10.10
C ILE A 11 20.50 -6.20 -11.05
N VAL A 12 19.48 -5.48 -10.60
CA VAL A 12 18.83 -4.42 -11.38
C VAL A 12 19.15 -3.06 -10.76
N GLU A 13 19.94 -2.26 -11.46
CA GLU A 13 20.33 -0.90 -11.10
C GLU A 13 19.40 0.11 -11.80
N PHE A 14 18.59 0.82 -11.01
CA PHE A 14 17.74 1.90 -11.53
C PHE A 14 18.53 3.21 -11.54
N VAL A 15 18.72 3.79 -12.73
CA VAL A 15 19.50 5.02 -12.94
C VAL A 15 18.54 6.15 -13.32
N CYS A 16 18.81 7.37 -12.84
CA CYS A 16 18.00 8.53 -13.22
C CYS A 16 18.07 8.78 -14.74
N GLY A 17 16.90 8.85 -15.40
CA GLY A 17 16.75 9.10 -16.84
C GLY A 17 15.60 10.05 -17.15
N SER A 18 15.53 10.60 -18.37
CA SER A 18 14.45 11.51 -18.79
C SER A 18 13.14 10.77 -19.10
N GLU A 19 13.25 9.52 -19.57
CA GLU A 19 12.13 8.72 -20.04
C GLU A 19 11.46 7.90 -18.92
N ALA A 20 10.21 7.49 -19.14
CA ALA A 20 9.52 6.59 -18.22
C ALA A 20 10.28 5.26 -18.03
N VAL A 21 10.78 4.70 -19.14
CA VAL A 21 11.76 3.62 -19.18
C VAL A 21 12.65 3.90 -20.40
N GLY A 22 13.93 4.15 -20.18
CA GLY A 22 14.91 4.32 -21.25
C GLY A 22 15.54 2.99 -21.66
N THR A 23 16.52 3.06 -22.57
CA THR A 23 17.20 1.87 -23.09
C THR A 23 17.90 1.09 -21.99
N ILE A 24 17.45 -0.15 -21.78
CA ILE A 24 18.03 -1.08 -20.81
C ILE A 24 19.37 -1.57 -21.35
N SER A 25 20.40 -1.51 -20.51
CA SER A 25 21.70 -2.10 -20.81
C SER A 25 22.02 -3.16 -19.76
N GLY A 26 22.75 -4.21 -20.11
CA GLY A 26 23.06 -5.28 -19.16
C GLY A 26 24.07 -6.27 -19.70
N GLY A 27 24.56 -7.13 -18.81
CA GLY A 27 25.57 -8.12 -19.13
C GLY A 27 25.83 -9.10 -17.98
N GLU A 28 26.82 -9.96 -18.17
CA GLU A 28 27.31 -10.86 -17.12
C GLU A 28 28.36 -10.12 -16.28
N VAL A 29 28.31 -10.30 -14.96
CA VAL A 29 29.31 -9.72 -14.05
C VAL A 29 30.63 -10.45 -14.25
N SER A 30 31.66 -9.71 -14.67
CA SER A 30 32.98 -10.28 -14.94
C SER A 30 33.57 -10.92 -13.67
N GLY A 31 33.81 -12.23 -13.71
CA GLY A 31 34.38 -13.00 -12.58
C GLY A 31 33.36 -13.65 -11.63
N ALA A 32 32.06 -13.40 -11.81
CA ALA A 32 31.01 -14.11 -11.08
C ALA A 32 30.29 -15.08 -12.02
N THR A 33 30.24 -16.37 -11.66
CA THR A 33 29.42 -17.33 -12.38
C THR A 33 27.97 -17.10 -11.98
N CYS A 34 27.06 -16.94 -12.96
CA CYS A 34 25.62 -16.82 -12.74
C CYS A 34 25.09 -15.48 -12.17
N GLN A 35 25.89 -14.41 -12.24
CA GLN A 35 25.42 -13.07 -11.90
C GLN A 35 25.22 -12.22 -13.16
N TYR A 36 24.02 -11.66 -13.28
CA TYR A 36 23.63 -10.78 -14.38
C TYR A 36 23.36 -9.39 -13.82
N TYR A 37 23.78 -8.34 -14.53
CA TYR A 37 23.45 -6.96 -14.17
C TYR A 37 22.63 -6.29 -15.27
N PHE A 38 21.66 -5.49 -14.87
CA PHE A 38 20.81 -4.68 -15.74
C PHE A 38 20.79 -3.24 -15.22
N LYS A 39 21.07 -2.27 -16.07
CA LYS A 39 20.89 -0.85 -15.81
C LYS A 39 19.65 -0.36 -16.53
N VAL A 40 18.69 0.12 -15.76
CA VAL A 40 17.41 0.61 -16.25
C VAL A 40 17.34 2.12 -16.01
N PRO A 41 17.57 2.96 -17.02
CA PRO A 41 17.37 4.39 -16.90
C PRO A 41 15.87 4.69 -16.80
N THR A 42 15.43 5.39 -15.76
CA THR A 42 14.04 5.76 -15.57
C THR A 42 13.92 7.07 -14.80
N LYS A 43 12.95 7.90 -15.18
CA LYS A 43 12.59 9.14 -14.46
C LYS A 43 12.17 8.91 -13.02
N TYR A 44 11.74 7.69 -12.69
CA TYR A 44 11.32 7.32 -11.32
C TYR A 44 12.51 7.04 -10.38
N ALA A 45 13.71 6.85 -10.93
CA ALA A 45 14.93 6.65 -10.15
C ALA A 45 15.63 7.97 -9.77
N CYS A 46 15.15 9.10 -10.30
CA CYS A 46 15.64 10.40 -9.91
C CYS A 46 15.11 10.75 -8.52
N SER A 47 16.00 10.90 -7.53
CA SER A 47 15.62 11.49 -6.24
C SER A 47 15.05 12.88 -6.52
N SER A 48 13.77 13.09 -6.19
CA SER A 48 13.15 14.42 -6.20
C SER A 48 13.70 15.24 -5.03
N ALA A 49 15.01 15.45 -5.00
CA ALA A 49 15.66 16.34 -4.08
C ALA A 49 15.62 17.75 -4.69
N ALA A 50 14.82 18.61 -4.06
CA ALA A 50 14.65 20.03 -4.32
C ALA A 50 13.69 20.41 -5.47
N SER A 51 12.39 20.37 -5.19
CA SER A 51 11.64 21.63 -4.98
C SER A 51 10.17 21.36 -4.66
N ASN A 52 9.75 21.99 -3.56
CA ASN A 52 8.39 22.09 -3.00
C ASN A 52 8.05 21.08 -1.89
N ALA A 53 8.01 21.65 -0.69
CA ALA A 53 7.39 21.09 0.50
C ALA A 53 5.97 20.60 0.21
N GLY A 54 5.69 19.35 0.55
CA GLY A 54 4.39 18.71 0.39
C GLY A 54 4.57 17.27 -0.07
N GLY A 55 4.57 16.33 0.87
CA GLY A 55 4.89 14.92 0.64
C GLY A 55 4.06 14.30 -0.49
N ALA A 56 4.70 14.05 -1.62
CA ALA A 56 4.14 13.27 -2.72
C ALA A 56 4.57 11.79 -2.57
N GLY A 57 4.13 11.17 -1.47
CA GLY A 57 3.84 9.73 -1.42
C GLY A 57 2.34 9.47 -1.65
N ASP A 58 1.63 10.47 -2.16
CA ASP A 58 0.19 10.46 -2.34
C ASP A 58 -0.15 10.03 -3.76
N THR A 59 -0.27 8.72 -3.97
CA THR A 59 -1.21 8.23 -4.98
C THR A 59 -2.54 8.86 -4.60
N GLY A 60 -3.10 9.79 -5.38
CA GLY A 60 -4.17 10.75 -4.99
C GLY A 60 -5.44 10.25 -4.26
N GLY A 61 -5.51 8.96 -3.94
CA GLY A 61 -6.37 8.39 -2.92
C GLY A 61 -6.21 8.96 -1.50
N TRP A 62 -5.06 9.50 -1.07
CA TRP A 62 -5.00 10.12 0.28
C TRP A 62 -5.76 11.46 0.32
N VAL A 63 -5.75 12.21 -0.78
CA VAL A 63 -6.62 13.39 -0.94
C VAL A 63 -8.10 13.01 -0.81
N PHE A 64 -8.54 11.96 -1.53
CA PHE A 64 -9.92 11.47 -1.42
C PHE A 64 -10.25 10.98 0.00
N PHE A 65 -9.32 10.24 0.63
CA PHE A 65 -9.45 9.76 2.00
C PHE A 65 -9.59 10.94 2.99
N GLY A 66 -8.75 11.97 2.85
CA GLY A 66 -8.81 13.17 3.68
C GLY A 66 -10.13 13.93 3.53
N LEU A 67 -10.63 14.09 2.29
CA LEU A 67 -11.93 14.72 2.04
C LEU A 67 -13.09 13.89 2.59
N PHE A 68 -13.05 12.57 2.43
CA PHE A 68 -14.08 11.67 2.92
C PHE A 68 -14.13 11.65 4.45
N VAL A 69 -13.00 11.43 5.11
CA VAL A 69 -12.91 11.41 6.59
C VAL A 69 -13.21 12.80 7.17
N GLY A 70 -12.68 13.85 6.56
CA GLY A 70 -12.94 15.24 6.97
C GLY A 70 -14.41 15.61 6.83
N GLY A 71 -15.05 15.27 5.71
CA GLY A 71 -16.49 15.49 5.51
C GLY A 71 -17.35 14.69 6.49
N MET A 72 -16.95 13.46 6.80
CA MET A 72 -17.63 12.60 7.77
C MET A 72 -17.53 13.17 9.20
N ALA A 73 -16.37 13.69 9.59
CA ALA A 73 -16.18 14.38 10.86
C ALA A 73 -16.98 15.69 10.94
N LEU A 74 -17.00 16.48 9.86
CA LEU A 74 -17.77 17.71 9.78
C LEU A 74 -19.27 17.45 9.94
N TYR A 75 -19.79 16.43 9.25
CA TYR A 75 -21.19 16.03 9.38
C TYR A 75 -21.54 15.63 10.82
N PHE A 76 -20.67 14.85 11.48
CA PHE A 76 -20.86 14.48 12.88
C PHE A 76 -20.87 15.72 13.80
N ALA A 77 -19.91 16.62 13.63
CA ALA A 77 -19.78 17.83 14.45
C ALA A 77 -20.98 18.79 14.27
N ILE A 78 -21.36 19.09 13.03
CA ILE A 78 -22.50 19.98 12.72
C ILE A 78 -23.80 19.36 13.24
N GLY A 79 -23.99 18.07 13.00
CA GLY A 79 -25.16 17.33 13.45
C GLY A 79 -25.32 17.31 14.97
N CYS A 80 -24.23 17.05 15.69
CA CYS A 80 -24.19 17.12 17.15
C CYS A 80 -24.46 18.53 17.65
N ALA A 81 -23.87 19.56 17.03
CA ALA A 81 -24.06 20.96 17.44
C ALA A 81 -25.53 21.42 17.28
N ILE A 82 -26.17 21.09 16.15
CA ILE A 82 -27.58 21.44 15.90
C ILE A 82 -28.49 20.73 16.91
N ASN A 83 -28.29 19.44 17.14
CA ASN A 83 -29.12 18.69 18.09
C ASN A 83 -28.91 19.15 19.53
N HIS A 84 -27.68 19.46 19.93
CA HIS A 84 -27.36 20.01 21.26
C HIS A 84 -28.02 21.38 21.49
N HIS A 85 -27.96 22.27 20.50
CA HIS A 85 -28.64 23.58 20.58
C HIS A 85 -30.17 23.42 20.60
N LYS A 86 -30.72 22.46 19.85
CA LYS A 86 -32.15 22.21 19.80
C LYS A 86 -32.67 21.55 21.08
N SER A 87 -31.86 20.75 21.76
CA SER A 87 -32.23 20.08 23.01
C SER A 87 -32.01 20.94 24.26
N GLN A 88 -31.63 22.22 24.12
CA GLN A 88 -31.29 23.13 25.24
C GLN A 88 -30.20 22.55 26.18
N GLY A 89 -29.36 21.64 25.67
CA GLY A 89 -28.36 20.95 26.47
C GLY A 89 -28.89 19.78 27.32
N GLU A 90 -30.17 19.45 27.23
CA GLU A 90 -30.73 18.25 27.85
C GLU A 90 -30.59 17.05 26.90
N GLY A 91 -30.28 15.88 27.45
CA GLY A 91 -30.10 14.64 26.70
C GLY A 91 -28.73 13.97 26.90
N THR A 92 -28.71 12.68 26.66
CA THR A 92 -27.55 11.79 26.62
C THR A 92 -26.85 11.92 25.26
N TRP A 93 -25.56 11.61 25.20
CA TRP A 93 -24.73 11.66 23.98
C TRP A 93 -25.33 10.91 22.75
N ARG A 94 -26.23 9.95 22.98
CA ARG A 94 -26.97 9.22 21.94
C ARG A 94 -28.05 10.04 21.27
N GLU A 95 -28.67 10.99 21.97
CA GLU A 95 -29.74 11.84 21.44
C GLU A 95 -29.19 13.03 20.64
N TRP A 96 -27.95 13.44 20.94
CA TRP A 96 -27.28 14.51 20.20
C TRP A 96 -26.70 14.03 18.87
N THR A 97 -26.30 12.76 18.78
CA THR A 97 -25.70 12.20 17.57
C THR A 97 -26.76 11.92 16.50
N PRO A 98 -26.74 12.59 15.33
CA PRO A 98 -27.63 12.21 14.25
C PRO A 98 -27.29 10.80 13.75
N HIS A 99 -28.31 9.95 13.63
CA HIS A 99 -28.16 8.57 13.17
C HIS A 99 -27.12 7.75 13.96
N PHE A 100 -27.22 7.78 15.31
CA PHE A 100 -26.32 7.05 16.21
C PHE A 100 -26.09 5.56 15.82
N ALA A 101 -27.12 4.85 15.36
CA ALA A 101 -27.00 3.45 14.94
C ALA A 101 -25.98 3.23 13.81
N PHE A 102 -25.86 4.18 12.89
CA PHE A 102 -24.84 4.14 11.82
C PHE A 102 -23.44 4.32 12.41
N TRP A 103 -23.24 5.35 13.24
CA TRP A 103 -21.95 5.64 13.87
C TRP A 103 -21.47 4.55 14.84
N ALA A 104 -22.39 3.90 15.55
CA ALA A 104 -22.08 2.77 16.42
C ALA A 104 -21.68 1.51 15.64
N GLY A 105 -22.20 1.33 14.41
CA GLY A 105 -21.86 0.22 13.54
C GLY A 105 -20.55 0.40 12.76
N LEU A 106 -20.10 1.64 12.54
CA LEU A 106 -18.88 1.93 11.77
C LEU A 106 -17.60 1.26 12.29
N PRO A 107 -17.30 1.24 13.60
CA PRO A 107 -16.09 0.59 14.11
C PRO A 107 -16.06 -0.92 13.84
N LEU A 108 -17.23 -1.57 13.89
CA LEU A 108 -17.36 -2.99 13.57
C LEU A 108 -17.10 -3.21 12.08
N LEU A 109 -17.65 -2.36 11.22
CA LEU A 109 -17.46 -2.46 9.77
C LEU A 109 -15.99 -2.24 9.35
N VAL A 110 -15.30 -1.28 9.97
CA VAL A 110 -13.87 -1.05 9.72
C VAL A 110 -13.04 -2.25 10.15
N LYS A 111 -13.33 -2.81 11.34
CA LYS A 111 -12.69 -4.02 11.83
C LYS A 111 -12.88 -5.19 10.85
N ASP A 112 -14.10 -5.41 10.37
CA ASP A 112 -14.40 -6.50 9.45
C ASP A 112 -13.66 -6.33 8.12
N GLY A 113 -13.58 -5.10 7.59
CA GLY A 113 -12.78 -4.79 6.41
C GLY A 113 -11.28 -5.06 6.62
N CYS A 114 -10.71 -4.65 7.75
CA CYS A 114 -9.30 -4.91 8.07
C CYS A 114 -9.00 -6.40 8.23
N VAL A 115 -9.88 -7.16 8.91
CA VAL A 115 -9.71 -8.61 9.10
C VAL A 115 -9.81 -9.34 7.76
N TYR A 116 -10.76 -8.96 6.91
CA TYR A 116 -10.89 -9.52 5.57
C TYR A 116 -9.63 -9.28 4.73
N PHE A 117 -9.15 -8.03 4.68
CA PHE A 117 -7.94 -7.69 3.94
C PHE A 117 -6.70 -8.38 4.50
N ALA A 118 -6.54 -8.42 5.82
CA ALA A 118 -5.46 -9.15 6.47
C ALA A 118 -5.51 -10.66 6.18
N GLY A 119 -6.71 -11.25 6.11
CA GLY A 119 -6.92 -12.63 5.71
C GLY A 119 -6.47 -12.89 4.27
N MET A 120 -6.86 -12.02 3.33
CA MET A 120 -6.42 -12.10 1.94
C MET A 120 -4.90 -11.97 1.80
N VAL A 121 -4.30 -10.99 2.49
CA VAL A 121 -2.84 -10.78 2.46
C VAL A 121 -2.13 -12.02 3.02
N LYS A 122 -2.56 -12.54 4.18
CA LYS A 122 -1.99 -13.77 4.76
C LYS A 122 -2.13 -14.96 3.83
N ALA A 123 -3.28 -15.15 3.20
CA ALA A 123 -3.51 -16.23 2.24
C ALA A 123 -2.59 -16.10 1.01
N CYS A 124 -2.40 -14.89 0.48
CA CYS A 124 -1.44 -14.63 -0.59
C CYS A 124 0.00 -14.91 -0.14
N PHE A 125 0.40 -14.45 1.04
CA PHE A 125 1.74 -14.70 1.58
C PHE A 125 2.01 -16.19 1.78
N GLN A 126 1.05 -16.93 2.34
CA GLN A 126 1.13 -18.38 2.52
C GLN A 126 1.21 -19.12 1.18
N LYS A 127 0.52 -18.65 0.14
CA LYS A 127 0.63 -19.23 -1.21
C LYS A 127 2.02 -18.98 -1.83
N ILE A 128 2.64 -17.84 -1.55
CA ILE A 128 3.99 -17.51 -2.03
C ILE A 128 5.06 -18.31 -1.27
N THR A 129 4.90 -18.49 0.06
CA THR A 129 5.87 -19.22 0.89
C THR A 129 5.66 -20.74 0.92
N GLY A 130 4.44 -21.24 0.68
CA GLY A 130 4.13 -22.67 0.67
C GLY A 130 4.42 -23.38 -0.66
N ASN A 131 4.72 -22.64 -1.74
CA ASN A 131 5.05 -23.23 -3.04
C ASN A 131 6.53 -23.58 -3.20
N SER A 132 7.35 -23.51 -2.13
CA SER A 132 8.76 -23.89 -2.15
C SER A 132 9.04 -25.33 -1.71
N GLU A 133 8.04 -26.11 -1.27
CA GLU A 133 8.25 -27.48 -0.74
C GLU A 133 7.62 -28.63 -1.56
N THR A 134 6.92 -28.38 -2.67
CA THR A 134 6.28 -29.45 -3.46
C THR A 134 6.85 -29.56 -4.89
N SER A 135 8.14 -29.86 -5.01
CA SER A 135 8.73 -30.31 -6.30
C SER A 135 9.82 -31.39 -6.15
N TYR A 136 9.82 -32.14 -5.04
CA TYR A 136 10.65 -33.33 -4.87
C TYR A 136 9.78 -34.55 -4.54
N GLU A 137 8.81 -34.88 -5.39
CA GLU A 137 8.30 -36.26 -5.44
C GLU A 137 8.79 -36.91 -6.73
N GLU A 138 9.77 -37.77 -6.49
CA GLU A 138 10.16 -39.00 -7.17
C GLU A 138 9.61 -39.25 -8.59
N VAL A 139 10.53 -39.28 -9.54
CA VAL A 139 10.42 -40.17 -10.71
C VAL A 139 11.68 -41.04 -10.72
N GLU A 140 11.52 -42.26 -10.23
CA GLU A 140 12.37 -43.42 -10.56
C GLU A 140 12.45 -43.65 -12.08
#